data_AF-A0A933GLE1-F1
#
_entry.id   AF-A0A933GLE1-F1
#
_cell.length_a   1.000
_cell.length_b   1.000
_cell.length_c   1.000
_cell.angle_alpha   90.00
_cell.angle_beta   90.00
_cell.angle_gamma   90.00
#
_symmetry.space_group_name_H-M   'P 1'
#
loop_
_entity.id
_entity.type
_entity.pdbx_description
1 polymer ?
#
loop_
_entity_poly.entity_id
_entity_poly.type
_entity_poly.pdbx_seq_one_letter_code
_entity_poly.pdbx_strand_id
1 'polypeptide(L)'
;MSSKQSNSNSDIILAPQCAVCGTALSGPLSYIFRLAGISRGTSNPNTCTRCNMHIVEGRIVELTVLFADLTKFTELTHELGPEQTHKVVSAFLDMATNILIRYGAFIDKYIGDAVMAFFNIPIRQEIHTALAVDASAEIQAGLEKLRKLFNLDLNASIGIATGWARVGVLGSTVRKDYTAIGDVVNLAARLEAQASPGEILVQDNVYQKVTANFPDICPETLALKGFREPVVGYRLGGCGGVPHRHGEKYREPAPAMSLGSVIFALLGAPCAVGTMIGPIAMGLGAGSLFGAMTSHWAFFDKPMFQYPLFALATAGSLGNLYTLRYAHKIRKQRKEGMIAMTRLERSRMMLVTGFSIATLLLVTYEIYLHIKMPTM
;
A
#
# COMPACT_ATOMS: atom_id res chain seq x y z
N MET A 1 -36.89 6.65 11.63
CA MET A 1 -36.28 7.76 10.84
C MET A 1 -34.91 8.02 11.41
N SER A 2 -33.89 7.34 10.89
CA SER A 2 -32.51 7.42 11.38
C SER A 2 -31.73 8.38 10.50
N SER A 3 -31.25 9.46 11.10
CA SER A 3 -30.61 10.61 10.46
C SER A 3 -29.25 10.23 9.87
N LYS A 4 -29.22 10.09 8.54
CA LYS A 4 -28.01 10.30 7.74
C LYS A 4 -27.62 11.78 7.88
N GLN A 5 -26.69 12.08 8.77
CA GLN A 5 -25.88 13.29 8.67
C GLN A 5 -24.56 12.91 8.00
N SER A 6 -24.62 12.83 6.67
CA SER A 6 -23.45 12.93 5.81
C SER A 6 -23.16 14.42 5.58
N ASN A 7 -22.15 14.96 6.25
CA ASN A 7 -21.43 16.15 5.78
C ASN A 7 -20.16 16.40 6.61
N SER A 8 -19.00 16.07 6.05
CA SER A 8 -17.88 17.01 6.00
C SER A 8 -16.94 16.60 4.85
N ASN A 9 -16.75 17.50 3.90
CA ASN A 9 -15.81 17.38 2.78
C ASN A 9 -14.38 17.34 3.33
N SER A 10 -13.91 16.15 3.62
CA SER A 10 -12.49 15.84 3.64
C SER A 10 -12.25 14.80 2.58
N ASP A 11 -12.09 15.25 1.34
CA ASP A 11 -11.84 14.36 0.21
C ASP A 11 -10.46 13.73 0.40
N ILE A 12 -10.44 12.59 1.07
CA ILE A 12 -9.32 11.65 1.00
C ILE A 12 -9.09 11.41 -0.48
N ILE A 13 -7.91 11.77 -0.96
CA ILE A 13 -7.53 11.50 -2.35
C ILE A 13 -7.37 9.99 -2.46
N LEU A 14 -8.40 9.34 -2.98
CA LEU A 14 -8.48 7.90 -3.16
C LEU A 14 -7.82 7.52 -4.48
N ALA A 15 -6.64 6.92 -4.40
CA ALA A 15 -5.93 6.41 -5.56
C ALA A 15 -6.76 5.32 -6.27
N PRO A 16 -6.75 5.28 -7.61
CA PRO A 16 -7.49 4.26 -8.37
C PRO A 16 -6.86 2.88 -8.29
N GLN A 17 -5.57 2.82 -7.93
CA GLN A 17 -4.78 1.62 -7.80
C GLN A 17 -4.02 1.60 -6.47
N CYS A 18 -3.70 0.40 -5.99
CA CYS A 18 -2.88 0.22 -4.80
C CYS A 18 -1.47 0.76 -5.03
N ALA A 19 -1.03 1.69 -4.18
CA ALA A 19 0.29 2.31 -4.19
C ALA A 19 1.47 1.32 -4.11
N VAL A 20 1.24 0.11 -3.62
CA VAL A 20 2.29 -0.90 -3.38
C VAL A 20 2.36 -1.94 -4.51
N CYS A 21 1.21 -2.44 -4.98
CA CYS A 21 1.18 -3.57 -5.94
C CYS A 21 0.40 -3.29 -7.23
N GLY A 22 -0.18 -2.11 -7.40
CA GLY A 22 -0.94 -1.73 -8.59
C GLY A 22 -2.32 -2.39 -8.73
N THR A 23 -2.79 -3.16 -7.74
CA THR A 23 -4.15 -3.72 -7.78
C THR A 23 -5.20 -2.61 -7.90
N ALA A 24 -6.13 -2.75 -8.85
CA ALA A 24 -7.21 -1.80 -9.02
C ALA A 24 -8.11 -1.74 -7.78
N LEU A 25 -8.24 -0.55 -7.20
CA LEU A 25 -9.06 -0.23 -6.04
C LEU A 25 -10.34 0.54 -6.40
N SER A 26 -10.45 0.97 -7.65
CA SER A 26 -11.64 1.59 -8.23
C SER A 26 -11.97 1.02 -9.62
N GLY A 27 -13.12 1.40 -10.15
CA GLY A 27 -13.59 0.98 -11.47
C GLY A 27 -14.05 -0.49 -11.52
N PRO A 28 -14.45 -0.98 -12.71
CA PRO A 28 -15.03 -2.31 -12.89
C PRO A 28 -14.12 -3.45 -12.41
N LEU A 29 -12.81 -3.32 -12.62
CA LEU A 29 -11.83 -4.34 -12.25
C LEU A 29 -11.72 -4.52 -10.72
N SER A 30 -12.00 -3.47 -9.94
CA SER A 30 -12.01 -3.55 -8.47
C SER A 30 -13.08 -4.50 -7.92
N TYR A 31 -14.20 -4.70 -8.65
CA TYR A 31 -15.24 -5.64 -8.25
C TYR A 31 -14.72 -7.08 -8.24
N ILE A 32 -13.93 -7.46 -9.25
CA ILE A 32 -13.30 -8.78 -9.32
C ILE A 32 -12.32 -8.98 -8.15
N PHE A 33 -11.50 -7.97 -7.84
CA PHE A 33 -10.59 -8.05 -6.70
C PHE A 33 -11.31 -8.14 -5.36
N ARG A 34 -12.46 -7.46 -5.19
CA ARG A 34 -13.29 -7.57 -3.99
C ARG A 34 -13.87 -8.97 -3.80
N LEU A 35 -14.27 -9.67 -4.88
CA LEU A 35 -14.69 -11.07 -4.80
C LEU A 35 -13.57 -11.99 -4.30
N ALA A 36 -12.31 -11.64 -4.59
CA ALA A 36 -11.13 -12.33 -4.06
C ALA A 36 -10.69 -11.85 -2.66
N GLY A 37 -11.51 -11.07 -1.95
CA GLY A 37 -11.21 -10.54 -0.62
C GLY A 37 -10.22 -9.36 -0.60
N ILE A 38 -9.92 -8.76 -1.76
CA ILE A 38 -9.01 -7.63 -1.88
C ILE A 38 -9.81 -6.32 -1.99
N SER A 39 -9.70 -5.47 -0.97
CA SER A 39 -10.35 -4.15 -0.91
C SER A 39 -9.34 -3.08 -0.46
N ARG A 40 -9.80 -1.85 -0.22
CA ARG A 40 -8.95 -0.78 0.34
C ARG A 40 -8.52 -1.13 1.78
N GLY A 41 -7.28 -0.83 2.12
CA GLY A 41 -6.74 -1.00 3.47
C GLY A 41 -7.33 0.01 4.45
N THR A 42 -7.38 -0.37 5.72
CA THR A 42 -7.91 0.47 6.81
C THR A 42 -6.93 1.56 7.24
N SER A 43 -5.64 1.24 7.35
CA SER A 43 -4.59 2.17 7.79
C SER A 43 -4.16 3.18 6.73
N ASN A 44 -4.35 2.84 5.45
CA ASN A 44 -4.22 3.78 4.34
C ASN A 44 -5.09 3.27 3.17
N PRO A 45 -6.15 4.00 2.77
CA PRO A 45 -7.08 3.56 1.73
C PRO A 45 -6.49 3.55 0.32
N ASN A 46 -5.29 4.09 0.13
CA ASN A 46 -4.49 3.99 -1.12
C ASN A 46 -3.67 2.70 -1.18
N THR A 47 -3.79 1.83 -0.18
CA THR A 47 -3.24 0.47 -0.19
C THR A 47 -4.37 -0.56 -0.26
N CYS A 48 -4.07 -1.77 -0.73
CA CYS A 48 -5.04 -2.87 -0.69
C CYS A 48 -4.89 -3.70 0.60
N THR A 49 -5.95 -4.38 1.04
CA THR A 49 -5.95 -5.26 2.22
C THR A 49 -4.82 -6.28 2.17
N ARG A 50 -4.50 -6.81 0.98
CA ARG A 50 -3.38 -7.73 0.78
C ARG A 50 -2.01 -7.10 1.05
N CYS A 51 -1.75 -5.89 0.55
CA CYS A 51 -0.47 -5.22 0.80
C CYS A 51 -0.34 -4.76 2.26
N ASN A 52 -1.48 -4.46 2.89
CA ASN A 52 -1.53 -4.23 4.33
C ASN A 52 -1.16 -5.52 5.10
N MET A 53 -1.61 -6.68 4.65
CA MET A 53 -1.26 -7.99 5.25
C MET A 53 0.18 -8.47 4.98
N HIS A 54 0.85 -8.05 3.90
CA HIS A 54 2.23 -8.51 3.62
C HIS A 54 3.26 -8.07 4.67
N ILE A 55 2.89 -7.13 5.52
CA ILE A 55 3.74 -6.64 6.58
C ILE A 55 3.65 -7.52 7.86
N VAL A 56 2.75 -8.52 7.87
CA VAL A 56 2.54 -9.46 8.98
C VAL A 56 3.77 -10.33 9.26
N GLU A 57 4.60 -10.65 8.27
CA GLU A 57 5.76 -11.55 8.43
C GLU A 57 6.88 -10.96 9.31
N GLY A 58 6.83 -9.67 9.62
CA GLY A 58 7.76 -9.05 10.56
C GLY A 58 9.13 -8.76 9.93
N ARG A 59 9.38 -7.51 9.52
CA ARG A 59 10.68 -7.10 8.93
C ARG A 59 11.28 -5.91 9.65
N ILE A 60 12.61 -5.83 9.65
CA ILE A 60 13.34 -4.64 10.13
C ILE A 60 13.44 -3.67 8.96
N VAL A 61 12.98 -2.44 9.15
CA VAL A 61 13.02 -1.37 8.15
C VAL A 61 13.29 -0.04 8.82
N GLU A 62 13.98 0.85 8.10
CA GLU A 62 14.02 2.26 8.46
C GLU A 62 12.67 2.90 8.12
N LEU A 63 12.11 3.64 9.08
CA LEU A 63 10.84 4.34 8.92
C LEU A 63 10.88 5.66 9.69
N THR A 64 10.02 6.60 9.28
CA THR A 64 9.76 7.82 10.06
C THR A 64 8.47 7.64 10.84
N VAL A 65 8.54 7.87 12.15
CA VAL A 65 7.39 7.85 13.06
C VAL A 65 6.98 9.28 13.32
N LEU A 66 5.68 9.55 13.24
CA LEU A 66 5.07 10.81 13.61
C LEU A 66 3.99 10.56 14.66
N PHE A 67 4.08 11.29 15.77
CA PHE A 67 3.00 11.44 16.74
C PHE A 67 2.49 12.87 16.69
N ALA A 68 1.18 13.04 16.68
CA ALA A 68 0.52 14.34 16.82
C ALA A 68 -0.60 14.22 17.85
N ASP A 69 -0.53 15.02 18.91
CA ASP A 69 -1.46 15.01 20.03
C ASP A 69 -2.11 16.38 20.25
N LEU A 70 -3.37 16.42 20.67
CA LEU A 70 -4.02 17.69 20.99
C LEU A 70 -3.54 18.16 22.37
N THR A 71 -2.96 19.36 22.39
CA THR A 71 -2.55 19.94 23.67
C THR A 71 -3.74 20.38 24.51
N LYS A 72 -3.58 20.34 25.85
CA LYS A 72 -4.59 20.76 26.84
C LYS A 72 -5.93 20.02 26.74
N PHE A 73 -5.93 18.80 26.21
CA PHE A 73 -7.14 17.99 26.06
C PHE A 73 -7.90 17.74 27.37
N THR A 74 -7.20 17.56 28.49
CA THR A 74 -7.83 17.39 29.80
C THR A 74 -8.62 18.63 30.22
N GLU A 75 -8.08 19.83 30.01
CA GLU A 75 -8.75 21.10 30.29
C GLU A 75 -9.98 21.26 29.38
N LEU A 76 -9.82 21.01 28.07
CA LEU A 76 -10.91 21.00 27.09
C LEU A 76 -12.05 20.05 27.51
N THR A 77 -11.72 18.86 28.03
CA THR A 77 -12.72 17.87 28.44
C THR A 77 -13.55 18.34 29.63
N HIS A 78 -12.92 19.05 30.58
CA HIS A 78 -13.62 19.62 31.74
C HIS A 78 -14.56 20.76 31.36
N GLU A 79 -14.17 21.61 30.41
CA GLU A 79 -14.96 22.78 30.01
C GLU A 79 -16.12 22.44 29.06
N LEU A 80 -15.89 21.53 28.10
CA LEU A 80 -16.84 21.25 27.03
C LEU A 80 -17.82 20.12 27.36
N GLY A 81 -17.49 19.29 28.35
CA GLY A 81 -18.18 18.05 28.62
C GLY A 81 -17.93 16.97 27.55
N PRO A 82 -18.36 15.73 27.79
CA PRO A 82 -17.93 14.57 27.01
C PRO A 82 -18.39 14.58 25.55
N GLU A 83 -19.62 15.04 25.27
CA GLU A 83 -20.17 15.00 23.90
C GLU A 83 -19.46 15.99 22.97
N GLN A 84 -19.22 17.21 23.45
CA GLN A 84 -18.57 18.24 22.64
C GLN A 84 -17.08 17.96 22.48
N THR A 85 -16.43 17.44 23.53
CA THR A 85 -15.06 16.96 23.48
C THR A 85 -14.88 15.89 22.41
N HIS A 86 -15.79 14.89 22.36
CA HIS A 86 -15.75 13.86 21.34
C HIS A 86 -15.84 14.42 19.91
N LYS A 87 -16.67 15.44 19.68
CA LYS A 87 -16.79 16.12 18.37
C LYS A 87 -15.48 16.82 17.96
N VAL A 88 -14.83 17.51 18.90
CA VAL A 88 -13.55 18.20 18.67
C VAL A 88 -12.45 17.20 18.34
N VAL A 89 -12.29 16.15 19.15
CA VAL A 89 -11.27 15.11 18.93
C VAL A 89 -11.49 14.39 17.62
N SER A 90 -12.74 13.99 17.33
CA SER A 90 -13.06 13.32 16.06
C SER A 90 -12.68 14.20 14.86
N ALA A 91 -13.01 15.49 14.91
CA ALA A 91 -12.67 16.43 13.85
C ALA A 91 -11.15 16.63 13.68
N PHE A 92 -10.39 16.65 14.78
CA PHE A 92 -8.93 16.69 14.73
C PHE A 92 -8.34 15.42 14.15
N LEU A 93 -8.72 14.25 14.67
CA LEU A 93 -8.22 12.95 14.22
C LEU A 93 -8.55 12.73 12.74
N ASP A 94 -9.74 13.08 12.29
CA ASP A 94 -10.13 13.01 10.88
C ASP A 94 -9.24 13.95 10.03
N MET A 95 -9.12 15.22 10.43
CA MET A 95 -8.30 16.20 9.71
C MET A 95 -6.83 15.77 9.60
N ALA A 96 -6.23 15.34 10.71
CA ALA A 96 -4.85 14.89 10.76
C ALA A 96 -4.64 13.61 9.94
N THR A 97 -5.54 12.63 10.06
CA THR A 97 -5.50 11.37 9.30
C THR A 97 -5.55 11.63 7.79
N ASN A 98 -6.43 12.53 7.36
CA ASN A 98 -6.56 12.88 5.95
C ASN A 98 -5.29 13.53 5.40
N ILE A 99 -4.64 14.40 6.17
CA ILE A 99 -3.34 14.98 5.80
C ILE A 99 -2.30 13.86 5.71
N LEU A 100 -2.15 13.05 6.76
CA LEU A 100 -1.16 11.98 6.82
C LEU A 100 -1.29 11.00 5.63
N ILE A 101 -2.51 10.59 5.29
CA ILE A 101 -2.79 9.73 4.13
C ILE A 101 -2.38 10.39 2.81
N ARG A 102 -2.60 11.71 2.64
CA ARG A 102 -2.16 12.45 1.44
C ARG A 102 -0.64 12.43 1.26
N TYR A 103 0.12 12.41 2.35
CA TYR A 103 1.58 12.26 2.32
C TYR A 103 2.03 10.79 2.30
N GLY A 104 1.11 9.84 2.12
CA GLY A 104 1.41 8.42 1.98
C GLY A 104 1.71 7.70 3.30
N ALA A 105 1.37 8.31 4.45
CA ALA A 105 1.56 7.70 5.74
C ALA A 105 0.65 6.48 5.96
N PHE A 106 1.06 5.60 6.84
CA PHE A 106 0.30 4.49 7.37
C PHE A 106 -0.17 4.83 8.78
N ILE A 107 -1.48 4.86 9.00
CA ILE A 107 -2.04 5.10 10.34
C ILE A 107 -1.95 3.82 11.16
N ASP A 108 -1.15 3.85 12.22
CA ASP A 108 -0.95 2.70 13.10
C ASP A 108 -2.12 2.58 14.07
N LYS A 109 -2.35 3.61 14.87
CA LYS A 109 -3.45 3.68 15.83
C LYS A 109 -3.72 5.10 16.30
N TYR A 110 -4.88 5.26 16.94
CA TYR A 110 -5.21 6.42 17.76
C TYR A 110 -4.95 6.09 19.23
N ILE A 111 -4.44 7.06 19.99
CA ILE A 111 -4.14 6.93 21.43
C ILE A 111 -4.84 8.09 22.14
N GLY A 112 -6.11 7.91 22.49
CA GLY A 112 -6.93 9.01 22.98
C GLY A 112 -7.17 10.04 21.87
N ASP A 113 -6.63 11.22 22.05
CA ASP A 113 -6.62 12.36 21.14
C ASP A 113 -5.39 12.43 20.23
N ALA A 114 -4.41 11.53 20.43
CA ALA A 114 -3.23 11.44 19.58
C ALA A 114 -3.44 10.52 18.36
N VAL A 115 -2.82 10.89 17.24
CA VAL A 115 -2.63 10.02 16.07
C VAL A 115 -1.17 9.60 15.93
N MET A 116 -0.96 8.30 15.73
CA MET A 116 0.35 7.71 15.48
C MET A 116 0.42 7.18 14.05
N ALA A 117 1.42 7.63 13.29
CA ALA A 117 1.59 7.28 11.89
C ALA A 117 3.03 6.93 11.52
N PHE A 118 3.17 6.10 10.49
CA PHE A 118 4.45 5.66 9.96
C PHE A 118 4.59 6.03 8.49
N PHE A 119 5.78 6.46 8.09
CA PHE A 119 6.16 6.65 6.69
C PHE A 119 7.15 5.56 6.26
N ASN A 120 7.32 5.38 4.95
CA ASN A 120 8.15 4.33 4.34
C ASN A 120 7.65 2.87 4.55
N ILE A 121 6.43 2.70 5.08
CA ILE A 121 5.73 1.42 5.19
C ILE A 121 4.21 1.58 4.97
N PRO A 122 3.51 0.59 4.38
CA PRO A 122 4.04 -0.37 3.40
C PRO A 122 4.51 0.33 2.11
N ILE A 123 4.08 1.56 1.88
CA ILE A 123 4.47 2.40 0.75
C ILE A 123 5.92 2.82 0.99
N ARG A 124 6.83 2.42 0.08
CA ARG A 124 8.23 2.84 0.14
C ARG A 124 8.35 4.27 -0.36
N GLN A 125 9.07 5.10 0.37
CA GLN A 125 9.20 6.53 0.10
C GLN A 125 10.65 6.90 0.43
N GLU A 126 11.43 7.37 -0.54
CA GLU A 126 12.83 7.75 -0.31
C GLU A 126 12.92 9.01 0.56
N ILE A 127 12.05 9.98 0.30
CA ILE A 127 11.94 11.26 1.03
C ILE A 127 10.97 11.17 2.23
N HIS A 128 10.80 9.99 2.82
CA HIS A 128 9.83 9.73 3.90
C HIS A 128 9.94 10.70 5.10
N THR A 129 11.16 11.12 5.42
CA THR A 129 11.43 12.10 6.48
C THR A 129 10.88 13.49 6.15
N ALA A 130 11.11 13.97 4.93
CA ALA A 130 10.60 15.25 4.46
C ALA A 130 9.07 15.26 4.40
N LEU A 131 8.48 14.17 3.89
CA LEU A 131 7.02 14.00 3.83
C LEU A 131 6.37 14.04 5.22
N ALA A 132 7.01 13.48 6.25
CA ALA A 132 6.52 13.57 7.62
C ALA A 132 6.55 15.01 8.15
N VAL A 133 7.62 15.75 7.87
CA VAL A 133 7.75 17.16 8.27
C VAL A 133 6.72 18.02 7.54
N ASP A 134 6.55 17.85 6.23
CA ASP A 134 5.53 18.58 5.45
C ASP A 134 4.11 18.26 5.94
N ALA A 135 3.82 16.98 6.24
CA ALA A 135 2.55 16.57 6.84
C ALA A 135 2.31 17.26 8.18
N SER A 136 3.32 17.33 9.06
CA SER A 136 3.20 18.00 10.37
C SER A 136 2.90 19.49 10.25
N ALA A 137 3.56 20.18 9.32
CA ALA A 137 3.30 21.59 9.04
C ALA A 137 1.86 21.80 8.52
N GLU A 138 1.36 20.90 7.68
CA GLU A 138 -0.02 20.96 7.19
C GLU A 138 -1.04 20.64 8.29
N ILE A 139 -0.72 19.76 9.25
CA ILE A 139 -1.56 19.52 10.44
C ILE A 139 -1.69 20.79 11.27
N GLN A 140 -0.57 21.48 11.55
CA GLN A 140 -0.60 22.75 12.28
C GLN A 140 -1.43 23.81 11.53
N ALA A 141 -1.29 23.91 10.22
CA ALA A 141 -2.12 24.81 9.41
C ALA A 141 -3.60 24.40 9.36
N GLY A 142 -3.91 23.10 9.45
CA GLY A 142 -5.26 22.56 9.50
C GLY A 142 -6.00 22.92 10.78
N LEU A 143 -5.28 23.00 11.91
CA LEU A 143 -5.84 23.40 13.21
C LEU A 143 -6.46 24.79 13.19
N GLU A 144 -5.90 25.74 12.42
CA GLU A 144 -6.49 27.09 12.24
C GLU A 144 -7.96 27.04 11.82
N LYS A 145 -8.34 26.06 10.98
CA LYS A 145 -9.73 25.88 10.55
C LYS A 145 -10.60 25.32 11.68
N LEU A 146 -10.06 24.39 12.47
CA LEU A 146 -10.78 23.80 13.60
C LEU A 146 -10.96 24.82 14.73
N ARG A 147 -9.96 25.68 14.99
CA ARG A 147 -10.08 26.79 15.95
C ARG A 147 -11.27 27.68 15.63
N LYS A 148 -11.42 28.06 14.36
CA LYS A 148 -12.55 28.86 13.88
C LYS A 148 -13.88 28.10 13.92
N LEU A 149 -13.87 26.81 13.57
CA LEU A 149 -15.08 25.98 13.52
C LEU A 149 -15.68 25.78 14.91
N PHE A 150 -14.85 25.53 15.92
CA PHE A 150 -15.29 25.27 17.28
C PHE A 150 -15.23 26.49 18.20
N ASN A 151 -14.64 27.60 17.74
CA ASN A 151 -14.34 28.79 18.54
C ASN A 151 -13.52 28.46 19.80
N LEU A 152 -12.47 27.66 19.61
CA LEU A 152 -11.57 27.18 20.67
C LEU A 152 -10.11 27.38 20.27
N ASP A 153 -9.24 27.59 21.25
CA ASP A 153 -7.80 27.64 21.02
C ASP A 153 -7.21 26.21 20.99
N LEU A 154 -7.29 25.58 19.82
CA LEU A 154 -6.80 24.23 19.57
C LEU A 154 -5.36 24.27 19.02
N ASN A 155 -4.46 23.57 19.71
CA ASN A 155 -3.07 23.41 19.34
C ASN A 155 -2.68 21.93 19.44
N ALA A 156 -1.70 21.50 18.64
CA ALA A 156 -1.14 20.16 18.74
C ALA A 156 0.36 20.20 18.98
N SER A 157 0.85 19.24 19.77
CA SER A 157 2.26 18.89 19.91
C SER A 157 2.59 17.80 18.89
N ILE A 158 3.72 17.93 18.18
CA ILE A 158 4.12 16.95 17.18
C ILE A 158 5.57 16.51 17.42
N GLY A 159 5.80 15.20 17.43
CA GLY A 159 7.11 14.58 17.54
C GLY A 159 7.43 13.71 16.34
N ILE A 160 8.63 13.89 15.76
CA ILE A 160 9.06 13.13 14.57
C ILE A 160 10.46 12.53 14.79
N ALA A 161 10.58 11.22 14.59
CA ALA A 161 11.86 10.51 14.65
C ALA A 161 12.03 9.57 13.45
N THR A 162 13.27 9.33 13.04
CA THR A 162 13.60 8.41 11.94
C THR A 162 14.68 7.43 12.37
N GLY A 163 14.44 6.16 12.09
CA GLY A 163 15.35 5.09 12.48
C GLY A 163 14.80 3.71 12.16
N TRP A 164 15.56 2.70 12.56
CA TRP A 164 15.24 1.30 12.33
C TRP A 164 14.24 0.78 13.37
N ALA A 165 13.21 0.08 12.90
CA ALA A 165 12.28 -0.65 13.77
C ALA A 165 11.88 -1.98 13.16
N ARG A 166 11.54 -2.94 14.02
CA ARG A 166 10.89 -4.19 13.61
C ARG A 166 9.40 -3.94 13.49
N VAL A 167 8.91 -4.07 12.27
CA VAL A 167 7.53 -3.84 11.90
C VAL A 167 6.84 -5.18 11.66
N GLY A 168 5.72 -5.46 12.33
CA GLY A 168 5.01 -6.73 12.18
C GLY A 168 3.77 -6.83 13.06
N VAL A 169 3.13 -8.01 13.02
CA VAL A 169 2.01 -8.30 13.92
C VAL A 169 2.52 -8.60 15.32
N LEU A 170 1.94 -7.91 16.30
CA LEU A 170 2.24 -7.99 17.71
C LEU A 170 0.94 -8.12 18.50
N GLY A 171 0.96 -8.90 19.57
CA GLY A 171 -0.21 -9.12 20.40
C GLY A 171 -0.40 -10.58 20.79
N SER A 172 -1.51 -10.85 21.47
CA SER A 172 -1.84 -12.19 21.98
C SER A 172 -2.45 -13.07 20.88
N THR A 173 -2.77 -14.31 21.23
CA THR A 173 -3.54 -15.22 20.36
C THR A 173 -4.94 -14.68 20.02
N VAL A 174 -5.50 -13.83 20.88
CA VAL A 174 -6.87 -13.28 20.77
C VAL A 174 -6.89 -11.92 20.09
N ARG A 175 -5.88 -11.08 20.31
CA ARG A 175 -5.80 -9.72 19.74
C ARG A 175 -4.43 -9.49 19.14
N LYS A 176 -4.42 -9.20 17.84
CA LYS A 176 -3.22 -8.96 17.04
C LYS A 176 -3.31 -7.57 16.44
N ASP A 177 -2.40 -6.70 16.85
CA ASP A 177 -2.24 -5.36 16.31
C ASP A 177 -0.95 -5.35 15.48
N TYR A 178 -1.06 -4.88 14.25
CA TYR A 178 0.13 -4.62 13.46
C TYR A 178 0.74 -3.30 13.92
N THR A 179 2.04 -3.28 14.23
CA THR A 179 2.74 -2.06 14.68
C THR A 179 4.26 -2.19 14.51
N ALA A 180 4.99 -1.13 14.86
CA ALA A 180 6.45 -1.10 14.89
C ALA A 180 6.97 -1.15 16.33
N ILE A 181 8.03 -1.91 16.56
CA ILE A 181 8.81 -1.91 17.80
C ILE A 181 10.24 -1.49 17.48
N GLY A 182 10.69 -0.45 18.17
CA GLY A 182 12.07 0.02 18.14
C GLY A 182 12.20 1.34 18.89
N ASP A 183 13.44 1.72 19.21
CA ASP A 183 13.73 2.94 19.97
C ASP A 183 13.23 4.20 19.26
N VAL A 184 13.17 4.20 17.93
CA VAL A 184 12.62 5.30 17.13
C VAL A 184 11.15 5.60 17.48
N VAL A 185 10.35 4.59 17.81
CA VAL A 185 8.93 4.77 18.17
C VAL A 185 8.83 5.46 19.52
N ASN A 186 9.63 5.01 20.49
CA ASN A 186 9.70 5.63 21.81
C ASN A 186 10.26 7.05 21.72
N LEU A 187 11.26 7.27 20.87
CA LEU A 187 11.87 8.59 20.67
C LEU A 187 10.84 9.58 20.12
N ALA A 188 10.10 9.22 19.06
CA ALA A 188 9.07 10.09 18.49
C ALA A 188 8.00 10.48 19.53
N ALA A 189 7.53 9.51 20.32
CA ALA A 189 6.57 9.77 21.40
C ALA A 189 7.13 10.68 22.50
N ARG A 190 8.43 10.58 22.81
CA ARG A 190 9.08 11.45 23.81
C ARG A 190 9.34 12.85 23.27
N LEU A 191 9.63 13.00 21.98
CA LEU A 191 9.75 14.30 21.34
C LEU A 191 8.40 15.01 21.31
N GLU A 192 7.32 14.30 20.97
CA GLU A 192 5.96 14.84 21.01
C GLU A 192 5.62 15.35 22.41
N ALA A 193 5.80 14.53 23.45
CA ALA A 193 5.51 14.91 24.83
C ALA A 193 6.35 16.09 25.36
N GLN A 194 7.48 16.40 24.72
CA GLN A 194 8.37 17.53 25.06
C GLN A 194 8.12 18.75 24.16
N ALA A 195 7.26 18.64 23.14
CA ALA A 195 6.82 19.74 22.30
C ALA A 195 5.77 20.59 23.03
N SER A 196 5.92 21.91 22.99
CA SER A 196 4.91 22.83 23.50
C SER A 196 3.73 22.92 22.52
N PRO A 197 2.58 23.50 22.92
CA PRO A 197 1.45 23.70 22.03
C PRO A 197 1.83 24.40 20.72
N GLY A 198 1.54 23.76 19.59
CA GLY A 198 1.83 24.28 18.25
C GLY A 198 3.24 23.98 17.73
N GLU A 199 4.08 23.31 18.54
CA GLU A 199 5.47 23.01 18.15
C GLU A 199 5.62 21.66 17.45
N ILE A 200 6.62 21.59 16.57
CA ILE A 200 7.06 20.37 15.91
C ILE A 200 8.49 20.10 16.37
N LEU A 201 8.69 19.07 17.19
CA LEU A 201 10.00 18.67 17.70
C LEU A 201 10.51 17.45 16.94
N VAL A 202 11.70 17.56 16.37
CA VAL A 202 12.29 16.52 15.52
C VAL A 202 13.64 16.04 16.03
N GLN A 203 13.94 14.76 15.82
CA GLN A 203 15.27 14.19 16.06
C GLN A 203 16.32 14.80 15.13
N ASP A 204 17.59 14.84 15.53
CA ASP A 204 18.71 15.22 14.68
C ASP A 204 18.72 14.57 13.28
N ASN A 205 18.61 13.23 13.19
CA ASN A 205 18.52 12.53 11.90
C ASN A 205 17.39 13.04 10.98
N VAL A 206 16.30 13.55 11.57
CA VAL A 206 15.20 14.14 10.80
C VAL A 206 15.62 15.52 10.30
N TYR A 207 16.14 16.36 11.19
CA TYR A 207 16.58 17.71 10.87
C TYR A 207 17.67 17.73 9.78
N GLN A 208 18.67 16.86 9.86
CA GLN A 208 19.73 16.77 8.85
C GLN A 208 19.19 16.52 7.42
N LYS A 209 18.06 15.83 7.30
CA LYS A 209 17.41 15.57 6.00
C LYS A 209 16.52 16.72 5.51
N VAL A 210 16.23 17.72 6.34
CA VAL A 210 15.31 18.84 6.02
C VAL A 210 15.90 20.23 6.28
N THR A 211 17.18 20.33 6.66
CA THR A 211 17.85 21.59 7.04
C THR A 211 17.74 22.68 5.98
N ALA A 212 17.72 22.31 4.69
CA ALA A 212 17.57 23.26 3.58
C ALA A 212 16.29 24.10 3.67
N ASN A 213 15.22 23.58 4.28
CA ASN A 213 13.95 24.28 4.43
C ASN A 213 13.81 24.99 5.78
N PHE A 214 14.69 24.68 6.72
CA PHE A 214 14.71 25.19 8.08
C PHE A 214 16.14 25.61 8.44
N PRO A 215 16.68 26.66 7.79
CA PRO A 215 18.02 27.13 8.10
C PRO A 215 18.09 27.66 9.54
N ASP A 216 19.27 27.54 10.14
CA ASP A 216 19.62 28.18 11.41
C ASP A 216 18.77 27.79 12.64
N ILE A 217 18.16 26.60 12.65
CA ILE A 217 17.52 26.08 13.87
C ILE A 217 18.60 25.58 14.83
N CYS A 218 18.62 26.15 16.04
CA CYS A 218 19.56 25.73 17.09
C CYS A 218 19.22 24.33 17.62
N PRO A 219 20.23 23.46 17.81
CA PRO A 219 20.03 22.18 18.48
C PRO A 219 19.67 22.40 19.96
N GLU A 220 18.73 21.61 20.46
CA GLU A 220 18.34 21.53 21.86
C GLU A 220 18.73 20.16 22.42
N THR A 221 19.30 20.15 23.63
CA THR A 221 19.63 18.91 24.34
C THR A 221 18.48 18.52 25.25
N LEU A 222 17.84 17.39 24.96
CA LEU A 222 16.62 16.93 25.61
C LEU A 222 16.88 15.74 26.54
N ALA A 223 16.51 15.88 27.81
CA ALA A 223 16.52 14.79 28.77
C ALA A 223 15.22 13.99 28.68
N LEU A 224 15.20 12.95 27.86
CA LEU A 224 13.99 12.16 27.57
C LEU A 224 13.89 10.93 28.48
N LYS A 225 12.70 10.70 29.06
CA LYS A 225 12.44 9.53 29.92
C LYS A 225 12.68 8.22 29.15
N GLY A 226 13.58 7.40 29.69
CA GLY A 226 13.95 6.09 29.12
C GLY A 226 15.21 6.12 28.26
N PHE A 227 15.79 7.30 28.01
CA PHE A 227 17.08 7.46 27.35
C PHE A 227 18.15 7.74 28.40
N ARG A 228 19.29 7.03 28.32
CA ARG A 228 20.41 7.19 29.26
C ARG A 228 21.20 8.47 29.00
N GLU A 229 21.38 8.79 27.72
CA GLU A 229 22.08 9.97 27.26
C GLU A 229 21.07 11.01 26.77
N PRO A 230 21.34 12.30 26.99
CA PRO A 230 20.52 13.36 26.41
C PRO A 230 20.46 13.24 24.88
N VAL A 231 19.29 13.49 24.31
CA VAL A 231 19.05 13.39 22.86
C VAL A 231 19.06 14.78 22.26
N VAL A 232 19.72 14.96 21.12
CA VAL A 232 19.68 16.20 20.36
C VAL A 232 18.39 16.26 19.53
N GLY A 233 17.61 17.32 19.71
CA GLY A 233 16.41 17.61 18.95
C GLY A 233 16.36 19.05 18.45
N TYR A 234 15.41 19.33 17.56
CA TYR A 234 15.25 20.63 16.92
C TYR A 234 13.77 21.01 16.87
N ARG A 235 13.43 22.22 17.33
CA ARG A 235 12.07 22.78 17.24
C ARG A 235 11.88 23.50 15.92
N LEU A 236 11.10 22.90 15.03
CA LEU A 236 10.76 23.53 13.75
C LEU A 236 9.71 24.61 14.01
N GLY A 237 10.01 25.85 13.65
CA GLY A 237 9.10 27.00 13.77
C GLY A 237 9.34 27.96 14.95
N GLY A 238 10.34 27.69 15.81
CA GLY A 238 10.65 28.50 17.01
C GLY A 238 11.25 29.89 16.77
N CYS A 239 11.52 30.28 15.52
CA CYS A 239 11.96 31.62 15.12
C CYS A 239 11.46 31.95 13.71
N GLY A 240 10.17 32.32 13.57
CA GLY A 240 9.64 33.06 12.41
C GLY A 240 9.65 32.38 11.03
N GLY A 241 10.24 31.20 10.88
CA GLY A 241 10.29 30.48 9.60
C GLY A 241 9.00 29.73 9.33
N VAL A 242 8.19 30.22 8.38
CA VAL A 242 7.14 29.40 7.77
C VAL A 242 7.82 28.28 6.96
N PRO A 243 7.43 27.01 7.12
CA PRO A 243 8.02 25.90 6.38
C PRO A 243 7.98 26.11 4.86
N HIS A 244 9.13 25.99 4.19
CA HIS A 244 9.16 25.78 2.75
C HIS A 244 8.63 24.38 2.46
N ARG A 245 7.45 24.29 1.82
CA ARG A 245 6.85 23.02 1.38
C ARG A 245 7.75 22.36 0.34
N HIS A 246 8.11 21.09 0.50
CA HIS A 246 8.61 20.34 -0.66
C HIS A 246 7.50 20.32 -1.72
N GLY A 247 7.83 20.76 -2.94
CA GLY A 247 6.90 20.79 -4.07
C GLY A 247 6.40 19.41 -4.51
N GLU A 248 6.89 18.33 -3.91
CA GLU A 248 6.48 16.97 -4.20
C GLU A 248 5.49 16.45 -3.15
N LYS A 249 4.22 16.84 -3.28
CA LYS A 249 3.13 15.99 -2.77
C LYS A 249 3.34 14.59 -3.34
N TYR A 250 3.17 13.54 -2.54
CA TYR A 250 3.24 12.15 -3.00
C TYR A 250 2.54 12.03 -4.36
N ARG A 251 3.34 11.94 -5.43
CA ARG A 251 2.85 11.89 -6.79
C ARG A 251 2.39 10.45 -6.98
N GLU A 252 1.11 10.27 -7.29
CA GLU A 252 0.61 8.95 -7.68
C GLU A 252 1.63 8.33 -8.65
N PRO A 253 2.07 7.08 -8.45
CA PRO A 253 2.88 6.43 -9.46
C PRO A 253 2.09 6.51 -10.76
N ALA A 254 2.63 7.26 -11.72
CA ALA A 254 2.07 7.38 -13.05
C ALA A 254 1.73 5.96 -13.54
N PRO A 255 0.61 5.76 -14.25
CA PRO A 255 0.20 4.44 -14.67
C PRO A 255 1.27 3.86 -15.59
N ALA A 256 2.22 3.12 -15.02
CA ALA A 256 3.00 2.15 -15.73
C ALA A 256 2.10 0.92 -15.88
N MET A 257 0.99 1.08 -16.60
CA MET A 257 0.47 -0.04 -17.36
C MET A 257 1.58 -0.38 -18.34
N SER A 258 2.41 -1.35 -17.96
CA SER A 258 3.26 -2.04 -18.92
C SER A 258 2.36 -2.47 -20.06
N LEU A 259 2.66 -2.00 -21.27
CA LEU A 259 1.99 -2.42 -22.50
C LEU A 259 1.92 -3.96 -22.57
N GLY A 260 2.92 -4.66 -21.99
CA GLY A 260 2.94 -6.11 -21.85
C GLY A 260 1.85 -6.71 -20.96
N SER A 261 1.36 -6.00 -19.93
CA SER A 261 0.29 -6.45 -19.04
C SER A 261 -1.12 -6.30 -19.64
N VAL A 262 -1.32 -5.28 -20.48
CA VAL A 262 -2.55 -5.11 -21.29
C VAL A 262 -2.57 -6.11 -22.45
N ILE A 263 -1.40 -6.38 -23.07
CA ILE A 263 -1.24 -7.41 -24.10
C ILE A 263 -1.45 -8.83 -23.52
N PHE A 264 -0.97 -9.15 -22.31
CA PHE A 264 -1.23 -10.45 -21.67
C PHE A 264 -2.69 -10.65 -21.25
N ALA A 265 -3.38 -9.59 -20.83
CA ALA A 265 -4.80 -9.63 -20.50
C ALA A 265 -5.69 -9.77 -21.75
N LEU A 266 -5.31 -9.16 -22.88
CA LEU A 266 -6.04 -9.24 -24.16
C LEU A 266 -5.73 -10.50 -24.97
N LEU A 267 -4.48 -11.01 -24.95
CA LEU A 267 -4.07 -12.21 -25.71
C LEU A 267 -4.18 -13.52 -24.92
N GLY A 268 -4.25 -13.48 -23.59
CA GLY A 268 -4.35 -14.69 -22.74
C GLY A 268 -5.78 -15.17 -22.45
N ALA A 269 -6.79 -14.36 -22.76
CA ALA A 269 -8.18 -14.61 -22.37
C ALA A 269 -9.04 -15.50 -23.30
N PRO A 270 -8.66 -15.80 -24.57
CA PRO A 270 -9.45 -16.78 -25.35
C PRO A 270 -9.07 -18.24 -25.05
N CYS A 271 -7.81 -18.51 -24.66
CA CYS A 271 -7.32 -19.89 -24.56
C CYS A 271 -7.67 -20.56 -23.23
N ALA A 272 -7.70 -19.81 -22.11
CA ALA A 272 -8.02 -20.34 -20.79
C ALA A 272 -9.52 -20.63 -20.62
N VAL A 273 -10.38 -19.87 -21.32
CA VAL A 273 -11.82 -20.11 -21.35
C VAL A 273 -12.15 -21.30 -22.25
N GLY A 274 -11.48 -21.46 -23.41
CA GLY A 274 -11.68 -22.62 -24.28
C GLY A 274 -11.17 -23.95 -23.70
N THR A 275 -10.02 -23.95 -23.01
CA THR A 275 -9.38 -25.20 -22.55
C THR A 275 -9.88 -25.72 -21.21
N MET A 276 -10.43 -24.87 -20.34
CA MET A 276 -11.08 -25.33 -19.09
C MET A 276 -12.53 -25.78 -19.27
N ILE A 277 -13.22 -25.34 -20.33
CA ILE A 277 -14.64 -25.69 -20.54
C ILE A 277 -14.79 -27.09 -21.15
N GLY A 278 -13.84 -27.55 -21.98
CA GLY A 278 -13.90 -28.86 -22.62
C GLY A 278 -14.01 -30.07 -21.66
N PRO A 279 -13.11 -30.22 -20.67
CA PRO A 279 -13.15 -31.36 -19.75
C PRO A 279 -14.31 -31.30 -18.76
N ILE A 280 -14.71 -30.09 -18.33
CA ILE A 280 -15.82 -29.87 -17.39
C ILE A 280 -17.18 -30.13 -18.09
N ALA A 281 -17.31 -29.78 -19.37
CA ALA A 281 -18.51 -30.05 -20.17
C ALA A 281 -18.71 -31.55 -20.47
N MET A 282 -17.61 -32.30 -20.67
CA MET A 282 -17.66 -33.76 -20.82
C MET A 282 -18.02 -34.48 -19.51
N GLY A 283 -17.59 -33.96 -18.36
CA GLY A 283 -17.90 -34.53 -17.04
C GLY A 283 -19.33 -34.29 -16.55
N LEU A 284 -20.03 -33.27 -17.06
CA LEU A 284 -21.38 -32.88 -16.62
C LEU A 284 -22.51 -33.29 -17.58
N GLY A 285 -22.21 -34.03 -18.66
CA GLY A 285 -23.24 -34.55 -19.56
C GLY A 285 -24.01 -33.46 -20.34
N ALA A 286 -23.44 -32.27 -20.51
CA ALA A 286 -24.07 -31.14 -21.21
C ALA A 286 -23.73 -31.09 -22.72
N GLY A 287 -23.46 -32.24 -23.35
CA GLY A 287 -23.04 -32.31 -24.75
C GLY A 287 -24.07 -31.80 -25.77
N SER A 288 -25.36 -31.79 -25.41
CA SER A 288 -26.46 -31.41 -26.31
C SER A 288 -26.64 -29.89 -26.46
N LEU A 289 -26.16 -29.06 -25.53
CA LEU A 289 -26.27 -27.60 -25.63
C LEU A 289 -25.14 -26.97 -26.47
N PHE A 290 -24.01 -27.67 -26.64
CA PHE A 290 -22.86 -27.19 -27.43
C PHE A 290 -22.83 -27.70 -28.88
N GLY A 291 -23.55 -28.77 -29.22
CA GLY A 291 -23.69 -29.21 -30.62
C GLY A 291 -24.34 -28.16 -31.54
N ALA A 292 -25.05 -27.19 -30.98
CA ALA A 292 -25.59 -26.05 -31.72
C ALA A 292 -24.55 -24.93 -31.96
N MET A 293 -23.49 -24.83 -31.13
CA MET A 293 -22.44 -23.81 -31.28
C MET A 293 -21.28 -24.26 -32.17
N THR A 294 -21.00 -25.57 -32.32
CA THR A 294 -19.91 -26.09 -33.18
C THR A 294 -20.05 -25.68 -34.65
N SER A 295 -21.27 -25.43 -35.12
CA SER A 295 -21.54 -24.89 -36.46
C SER A 295 -21.00 -23.46 -36.67
N HIS A 296 -20.76 -22.70 -35.61
CA HIS A 296 -20.23 -21.33 -35.65
C HIS A 296 -18.70 -21.26 -35.51
N TRP A 297 -18.04 -22.35 -35.08
CA TRP A 297 -16.58 -22.41 -34.93
C TRP A 297 -15.84 -22.78 -36.22
N ALA A 298 -16.54 -23.39 -37.20
CA ALA A 298 -16.01 -23.64 -38.55
C ALA A 298 -15.56 -22.36 -39.29
N PHE A 299 -15.92 -21.18 -38.78
CA PHE A 299 -15.39 -19.90 -39.25
C PHE A 299 -13.88 -19.74 -38.99
N PHE A 300 -13.38 -20.26 -37.85
CA PHE A 300 -11.97 -20.17 -37.47
C PHE A 300 -11.09 -21.24 -38.14
N ASP A 301 -11.69 -22.29 -38.68
CA ASP A 301 -11.01 -23.32 -39.50
C ASP A 301 -10.70 -22.81 -40.91
N LYS A 302 -11.12 -21.60 -41.27
CA LYS A 302 -10.72 -20.98 -42.54
C LYS A 302 -9.24 -20.61 -42.49
N PRO A 303 -8.48 -20.82 -43.58
CA PRO A 303 -7.05 -20.51 -43.64
C PRO A 303 -6.74 -19.04 -43.30
N MET A 304 -7.69 -18.13 -43.53
CA MET A 304 -7.62 -16.71 -43.16
C MET A 304 -7.41 -16.46 -41.65
N PHE A 305 -7.95 -17.32 -40.77
CA PHE A 305 -7.84 -17.18 -39.31
C PHE A 305 -6.92 -18.22 -38.68
N GLN A 306 -6.72 -19.36 -39.35
CA GLN A 306 -5.89 -20.45 -38.88
C GLN A 306 -4.39 -20.08 -38.76
N TYR A 307 -3.80 -19.42 -39.77
CA TYR A 307 -2.38 -19.03 -39.73
C TYR A 307 -2.04 -17.98 -38.66
N PRO A 308 -2.83 -16.90 -38.49
CA PRO A 308 -2.65 -15.97 -37.37
C PRO A 308 -2.78 -16.63 -35.99
N LEU A 309 -3.72 -17.57 -35.86
CA LEU A 309 -3.94 -18.30 -34.60
C LEU A 309 -2.73 -19.21 -34.28
N PHE A 310 -2.18 -19.89 -35.29
CA PHE A 310 -0.93 -20.65 -35.14
C PHE A 310 0.27 -19.76 -34.81
N ALA A 311 0.38 -18.58 -35.42
CA ALA A 311 1.44 -17.63 -35.10
C ALA A 311 1.35 -17.14 -33.65
N LEU A 312 0.15 -16.83 -33.16
CA LEU A 312 -0.11 -16.46 -31.77
C LEU A 312 0.17 -17.61 -30.80
N ALA A 313 -0.24 -18.83 -31.12
CA ALA A 313 0.05 -20.02 -30.32
C ALA A 313 1.56 -20.33 -30.24
N THR A 314 2.28 -20.11 -31.35
CA THR A 314 3.74 -20.26 -31.42
C THR A 314 4.43 -19.20 -30.57
N ALA A 315 4.00 -17.93 -30.65
CA ALA A 315 4.51 -16.85 -29.81
C ALA A 315 4.25 -17.10 -28.31
N GLY A 316 3.06 -17.59 -27.96
CA GLY A 316 2.72 -18.02 -26.60
C GLY A 316 3.60 -19.17 -26.11
N SER A 317 3.87 -20.15 -26.97
CA SER A 317 4.75 -21.29 -26.66
C SER A 317 6.20 -20.85 -26.44
N LEU A 318 6.72 -19.91 -27.25
CA LEU A 318 8.04 -19.30 -27.04
C LEU A 318 8.12 -18.51 -25.73
N GLY A 319 7.06 -17.79 -25.36
CA GLY A 319 6.95 -17.11 -24.07
C GLY A 319 6.97 -18.07 -22.87
N ASN A 320 6.27 -19.21 -22.99
CA ASN A 320 6.31 -20.27 -21.98
C ASN A 320 7.70 -20.91 -21.86
N LEU A 321 8.38 -21.16 -22.97
CA LEU A 321 9.74 -21.71 -22.99
C LEU A 321 10.75 -20.74 -22.34
N TYR A 322 10.64 -19.44 -22.63
CA TYR A 322 11.42 -18.40 -21.98
C TYR A 322 11.19 -18.40 -20.46
N THR A 323 9.93 -18.49 -20.03
CA THR A 323 9.55 -18.53 -18.61
C THR A 323 10.16 -19.74 -17.90
N LEU A 324 10.19 -20.92 -18.53
CA LEU A 324 10.84 -22.12 -17.98
C LEU A 324 12.36 -21.96 -17.87
N ARG A 325 13.00 -21.41 -18.90
CA ARG A 325 14.45 -21.15 -18.89
C ARG A 325 14.84 -20.14 -17.81
N TYR A 326 14.03 -19.09 -17.65
CA TYR A 326 14.21 -18.08 -16.61
C TYR A 326 14.01 -18.65 -15.20
N ALA A 327 12.96 -19.44 -14.99
CA ALA A 327 12.71 -20.14 -13.72
C ALA A 327 13.85 -21.11 -13.36
N HIS A 328 14.43 -21.81 -14.35
CA HIS A 328 15.59 -22.68 -14.13
C HIS A 328 16.82 -21.88 -13.67
N LYS A 329 17.10 -20.73 -14.31
CA LYS A 329 18.20 -19.83 -13.94
C LYS A 329 18.07 -19.35 -12.48
N ILE A 330 16.88 -18.91 -12.08
CA ILE A 330 16.62 -18.46 -10.69
C ILE A 330 16.78 -19.61 -9.68
N ARG A 331 16.31 -20.82 -10.00
CA ARG A 331 16.49 -22.00 -9.13
C ARG A 331 17.97 -22.35 -8.93
N LYS A 332 18.78 -22.23 -9.99
CA LYS A 332 20.23 -22.45 -9.93
C LYS A 332 20.92 -21.40 -9.04
N GLN A 333 20.64 -20.12 -9.30
CA GLN A 333 21.18 -19.01 -8.50
C GLN A 333 20.77 -19.08 -7.03
N ARG A 334 19.56 -19.59 -6.72
CA ARG A 334 19.14 -19.87 -5.35
C ARG A 334 19.93 -21.02 -4.71
N LYS A 335 20.16 -22.13 -5.42
CA LYS A 335 20.99 -23.24 -4.89
C LYS A 335 22.40 -22.78 -4.58
N GLU A 336 22.91 -21.84 -5.36
CA GLU A 336 24.23 -21.20 -5.18
C GLU A 336 24.22 -20.07 -4.14
N GLY A 337 23.09 -19.81 -3.46
CA GLY A 337 22.98 -18.82 -2.39
C GLY A 337 22.95 -17.35 -2.84
N MET A 338 22.97 -17.08 -4.16
CA MET A 338 23.02 -15.72 -4.71
C MET A 338 21.69 -14.95 -4.64
N ILE A 339 20.56 -15.64 -4.45
CA ILE A 339 19.22 -15.03 -4.39
C ILE A 339 18.42 -15.63 -3.24
N ALA A 340 18.04 -14.80 -2.27
CA ALA A 340 17.07 -15.14 -1.25
C ALA A 340 15.64 -14.97 -1.80
N MET A 341 14.80 -16.01 -1.67
CA MET A 341 13.38 -15.94 -2.07
C MET A 341 12.49 -16.27 -0.88
N THR A 342 11.42 -15.49 -0.74
CA THR A 342 10.35 -15.72 0.23
C THR A 342 9.56 -17.00 -0.10
N ARG A 343 8.79 -17.52 0.87
CA ARG A 343 7.96 -18.72 0.68
C ARG A 343 6.89 -18.51 -0.39
N LEU A 344 6.37 -17.29 -0.51
CA LEU A 344 5.34 -16.92 -1.49
C LEU A 344 5.89 -16.80 -2.91
N GLU A 345 7.07 -16.18 -3.09
CA GLU A 345 7.74 -16.11 -4.40
C GLU A 345 8.06 -17.51 -4.91
N ARG A 346 8.43 -18.43 -4.01
CA ARG A 346 8.62 -19.83 -4.33
C ARG A 346 7.33 -20.49 -4.82
N SER A 347 6.22 -20.31 -4.11
CA SER A 347 4.92 -20.86 -4.51
C SER A 347 4.44 -20.27 -5.84
N ARG A 348 4.58 -18.95 -6.05
CA ARG A 348 4.23 -18.28 -7.32
C ARG A 348 5.08 -18.79 -8.47
N MET A 349 6.39 -18.89 -8.28
CA MET A 349 7.30 -19.44 -9.29
C MET A 349 6.94 -20.89 -9.62
N MET A 350 6.59 -21.72 -8.63
CA MET A 350 6.15 -23.10 -8.88
C MET A 350 4.83 -23.17 -9.65
N LEU A 351 3.84 -22.35 -9.29
CA LEU A 351 2.55 -22.28 -10.00
C LEU A 351 2.73 -21.83 -11.46
N VAL A 352 3.46 -20.73 -11.68
CA VAL A 352 3.74 -20.22 -13.04
C VAL A 352 4.50 -21.26 -13.88
N THR A 353 5.52 -21.89 -13.30
CA THR A 353 6.25 -22.99 -13.99
C THR A 353 5.30 -24.14 -14.32
N GLY A 354 4.41 -24.52 -13.40
CA GLY A 354 3.44 -25.60 -13.59
C GLY A 354 2.45 -25.31 -14.72
N PHE A 355 1.87 -24.10 -14.76
CA PHE A 355 0.97 -23.69 -15.84
C PHE A 355 1.69 -23.62 -17.20
N SER A 356 2.93 -23.13 -17.26
CA SER A 356 3.72 -23.12 -18.50
C SER A 356 4.07 -24.53 -19.01
N ILE A 357 4.34 -25.49 -18.11
CA ILE A 357 4.55 -26.90 -18.50
C ILE A 357 3.24 -27.51 -19.01
N ALA A 358 2.13 -27.31 -18.30
CA ALA A 358 0.84 -27.86 -18.69
C ALA A 358 0.38 -27.34 -20.06
N THR A 359 0.56 -26.04 -20.33
CA THR A 359 0.25 -25.45 -21.63
C THR A 359 1.15 -25.98 -22.75
N LEU A 360 2.46 -26.14 -22.53
CA LEU A 360 3.34 -26.75 -23.52
C LEU A 360 2.96 -28.21 -23.80
N LEU A 361 2.60 -28.99 -22.78
CA LEU A 361 2.14 -30.37 -22.94
C LEU A 361 0.86 -30.46 -23.78
N LEU A 362 -0.11 -29.59 -23.53
CA LEU A 362 -1.35 -29.51 -24.32
C LEU A 362 -1.07 -29.16 -25.78
N VAL A 363 -0.22 -28.17 -26.05
CA VAL A 363 0.17 -27.79 -27.41
C VAL A 363 0.90 -28.95 -28.11
N THR A 364 1.83 -29.62 -27.43
CA THR A 364 2.51 -30.79 -28.02
C THR A 364 1.56 -31.95 -28.29
N TYR A 365 0.54 -32.13 -27.44
CA TYR A 365 -0.48 -33.14 -27.62
C TYR A 365 -1.37 -32.85 -28.83
N GLU A 366 -1.80 -31.60 -29.03
CA GLU A 366 -2.56 -31.19 -30.22
C GLU A 366 -1.74 -31.36 -31.51
N ILE A 367 -0.46 -30.97 -31.50
CA ILE A 367 0.45 -31.19 -32.64
C ILE A 367 0.56 -32.69 -32.95
N TYR A 368 0.71 -33.53 -31.92
CA TYR A 368 0.76 -34.98 -32.09
C TYR A 368 -0.53 -35.55 -32.68
N LEU A 369 -1.70 -35.09 -32.22
CA LEU A 369 -2.98 -35.50 -32.79
C LEU A 369 -3.12 -35.08 -34.26
N HIS A 370 -2.70 -33.86 -34.61
CA HIS A 370 -2.71 -33.38 -35.99
C HIS A 370 -1.79 -34.18 -36.92
N ILE A 371 -0.63 -34.63 -36.42
CA ILE A 371 0.30 -35.46 -37.21
C ILE A 371 -0.24 -36.88 -37.36
N LYS A 372 -0.87 -37.45 -36.32
CA LYS A 372 -1.26 -38.86 -36.28
C LYS A 372 -2.64 -39.15 -36.86
N MET A 373 -3.54 -38.16 -36.90
CA MET A 373 -4.84 -38.25 -37.55
C MET A 373 -4.87 -37.27 -38.73
N PRO A 374 -4.24 -37.60 -39.87
CA PRO A 374 -4.48 -36.85 -41.09
C PRO A 374 -5.98 -36.99 -41.41
N THR A 375 -6.66 -35.85 -41.43
CA THR A 375 -8.07 -35.71 -41.79
C THR A 375 -8.36 -36.53 -43.05
N MET A 376 -9.24 -37.55 -42.95
CA MET A 376 -9.92 -38.13 -44.11
C MET A 376 -11.00 -37.18 -44.62
#